data_AF-A0AB35ML24-F1
#
_entry.id   AF-A0AB35ML24-F1
#
_cell.length_a   1.000
_cell.length_b   1.000
_cell.length_c   1.000
_cell.angle_alpha   90.00
_cell.angle_beta   90.00
_cell.angle_gamma   90.00
#
_symmetry.space_group_name_H-M   'P 1'
#
loop_
_entity.id
_entity.type
_entity.pdbx_description
1 polymer ?
#
loop_
_entity_poly.entity_id
_entity_poly.type
_entity_poly.pdbx_seq_one_letter_code
_entity_poly.pdbx_strand_id
1 'polypeptide(L)'
;MTPLPTVSGTARVDSSPLALARRLRQGDVAIIDALDLDRRAAQALLARQPAAVVNAQASLSGRLPHTGSLVLLDAGIPVVDAVGEEVLAFHEGDRVTIEGGRVTAGDTALEGNRLTSEAAHELRAAAAADLPVHVGAFAANTLEVLARESALLLDGTGLPELRLPVAGRAVVVVAPGFAGDPVLSRFARERRPLVIGIGEGADAARAAGLAPRIVLGDIDTVAEDTLARANQVIIHDPRGHDAGRARAQAIGLTHDTSDAGIASEDLAILAAQAAGATVIVVAGGRTGLLDHVEDRTGDAAGALLARLAASGTVVDADVLGPLYRHRYSAVAAWGPLVLATVALVLAAWGTPEGHDAMTGAWEWLSGLLEGAR
;
A
#
# COMPACT_ATOMS: atom_id res chain seq x y z
N MET A 1 4.91 -44.63 7.36
CA MET A 1 4.48 -43.28 6.94
C MET A 1 3.47 -42.80 7.96
N THR A 2 3.87 -41.89 8.85
CA THR A 2 2.93 -41.26 9.80
C THR A 2 1.98 -40.39 8.98
N PRO A 3 0.65 -40.51 9.12
CA PRO A 3 -0.28 -39.64 8.42
C PRO A 3 0.04 -38.19 8.79
N LEU A 4 0.18 -37.34 7.77
CA LEU A 4 0.43 -35.92 7.98
C LEU A 4 -0.77 -35.34 8.74
N PRO A 5 -0.55 -34.46 9.73
CA PRO A 5 -1.64 -33.93 10.53
C PRO A 5 -2.60 -33.16 9.63
N THR A 6 -3.88 -33.54 9.70
CA THR A 6 -5.00 -32.85 9.06
C THR A 6 -5.31 -31.57 9.85
N VAL A 7 -5.41 -30.45 9.15
CA VAL A 7 -5.75 -29.15 9.74
C VAL A 7 -7.09 -28.70 9.18
N SER A 8 -7.98 -28.16 10.02
CA SER A 8 -9.24 -27.59 9.58
C SER A 8 -9.53 -26.27 10.27
N GLY A 9 -10.14 -25.35 9.56
CA GLY A 9 -10.54 -24.04 10.06
C GLY A 9 -11.51 -23.34 9.12
N THR A 10 -11.93 -22.14 9.52
CA THR A 10 -12.83 -21.32 8.72
C THR A 10 -12.04 -20.55 7.66
N ALA A 11 -12.48 -20.57 6.40
CA ALA A 11 -11.82 -19.85 5.31
C ALA A 11 -11.94 -18.33 5.51
N ARG A 12 -10.82 -17.62 5.36
CA ARG A 12 -10.77 -16.19 5.10
C ARG A 12 -9.93 -15.97 3.86
N VAL A 13 -10.46 -15.22 2.90
CA VAL A 13 -9.88 -15.12 1.55
C VAL A 13 -9.63 -13.66 1.22
N ASP A 14 -8.39 -13.31 0.91
CA ASP A 14 -8.03 -12.01 0.33
C ASP A 14 -6.75 -12.18 -0.49
N SER A 15 -6.66 -11.51 -1.64
CA SER A 15 -5.39 -11.49 -2.38
C SER A 15 -4.29 -10.77 -1.59
N SER A 16 -4.62 -9.80 -0.73
CA SER A 16 -3.65 -9.10 0.11
C SER A 16 -3.49 -9.74 1.49
N PRO A 17 -2.31 -10.32 1.83
CA PRO A 17 -2.05 -10.88 3.17
C PRO A 17 -2.25 -9.88 4.31
N LEU A 18 -1.87 -8.62 4.10
CA LEU A 18 -2.03 -7.54 5.09
C LEU A 18 -3.51 -7.15 5.27
N ALA A 19 -4.29 -7.13 4.18
CA ALA A 19 -5.72 -6.89 4.28
C ALA A 19 -6.43 -8.03 5.01
N LEU A 20 -6.06 -9.27 4.69
CA LEU A 20 -6.57 -10.48 5.35
C LEU A 20 -6.29 -10.46 6.85
N ALA A 21 -5.04 -10.14 7.24
CA ALA A 21 -4.60 -10.11 8.63
C ALA A 21 -5.43 -9.17 9.52
N ARG A 22 -6.12 -8.17 8.96
CA ARG A 22 -7.01 -7.27 9.73
C ARG A 22 -8.30 -7.96 10.19
N ARG A 23 -8.78 -8.96 9.45
CA ARG A 23 -10.05 -9.67 9.70
C ARG A 23 -9.88 -11.13 10.11
N LEU A 24 -8.68 -11.68 9.94
CA LEU A 24 -8.32 -13.05 10.31
C LEU A 24 -8.43 -13.28 11.82
N ARG A 25 -9.04 -14.41 12.21
CA ARG A 25 -9.16 -14.83 13.61
C ARG A 25 -8.28 -16.05 13.90
N GLN A 26 -8.01 -16.28 15.17
CA GLN A 26 -7.29 -17.46 15.63
C GLN A 26 -8.01 -18.74 15.15
N GLY A 27 -7.24 -19.66 14.57
CA GLY A 27 -7.75 -20.93 14.06
C GLY A 27 -8.46 -20.85 12.70
N ASP A 28 -8.59 -19.68 12.08
CA ASP A 28 -9.03 -19.56 10.69
C ASP A 28 -7.95 -20.14 9.74
N VAL A 29 -8.36 -20.57 8.54
CA VAL A 29 -7.45 -20.88 7.43
C VAL A 29 -7.33 -19.62 6.57
N ALA A 30 -6.11 -19.08 6.48
CA ALA A 30 -5.82 -17.90 5.69
C ALA A 30 -5.54 -18.30 4.25
N ILE A 31 -6.39 -17.86 3.32
CA ILE A 31 -6.21 -18.07 1.87
C ILE A 31 -5.75 -16.76 1.27
N ILE A 32 -4.55 -16.76 0.69
CA ILE A 32 -3.87 -15.59 0.14
C ILE A 32 -3.42 -15.80 -1.31
N ASP A 33 -3.10 -14.71 -1.97
CA ASP A 33 -2.46 -14.71 -3.28
C ASP A 33 -1.21 -13.83 -3.25
N ALA A 34 -0.08 -14.42 -2.89
CA ALA A 34 1.17 -13.70 -2.72
C ALA A 34 2.36 -14.47 -3.28
N LEU A 35 2.91 -13.99 -4.39
CA LEU A 35 4.27 -14.37 -4.78
C LEU A 35 5.26 -13.84 -3.75
N ASP A 36 6.27 -14.63 -3.40
CA ASP A 36 7.40 -14.13 -2.60
C ASP A 36 6.96 -13.48 -1.28
N LEU A 37 6.23 -14.26 -0.47
CA LEU A 37 5.67 -13.79 0.80
C LEU A 37 6.76 -13.15 1.68
N ASP A 38 6.61 -11.85 1.91
CA ASP A 38 7.57 -11.08 2.69
C ASP A 38 7.43 -11.33 4.21
N ARG A 39 8.41 -10.86 4.97
CA ARG A 39 8.42 -10.99 6.44
C ARG A 39 7.29 -10.21 7.12
N ARG A 40 6.93 -9.02 6.61
CA ARG A 40 5.94 -8.12 7.24
C ARG A 40 4.53 -8.71 7.13
N ALA A 41 4.15 -9.17 5.94
CA ALA A 41 2.94 -9.90 5.64
C ALA A 41 2.83 -11.18 6.48
N ALA A 42 3.90 -12.00 6.49
CA ALA A 42 3.94 -13.21 7.30
C ALA A 42 3.79 -12.93 8.80
N GLN A 43 4.45 -11.90 9.35
CA GLN A 43 4.28 -11.49 10.75
C GLN A 43 2.86 -11.01 11.05
N ALA A 44 2.23 -10.28 10.13
CA ALA A 44 0.85 -9.83 10.29
C ALA A 44 -0.14 -11.00 10.33
N LEU A 45 0.06 -12.02 9.49
CA LEU A 45 -0.71 -13.26 9.52
C LEU A 45 -0.43 -14.04 10.82
N LEU A 46 0.84 -14.26 11.16
CA LEU A 46 1.27 -14.97 12.37
C LEU A 46 0.67 -14.37 13.64
N ALA A 47 0.60 -13.04 13.74
CA ALA A 47 0.01 -12.35 14.89
C ALA A 47 -1.46 -12.71 15.14
N ARG A 48 -2.16 -13.26 14.13
CA ARG A 48 -3.55 -13.73 14.23
C ARG A 48 -3.67 -15.22 14.52
N GLN A 49 -2.55 -15.96 14.48
CA GLN A 49 -2.47 -17.39 14.75
C GLN A 49 -3.49 -18.21 13.92
N PRO A 50 -3.45 -18.13 12.57
CA PRO A 50 -4.24 -19.01 11.73
C PRO A 50 -3.86 -20.48 11.96
N ALA A 51 -4.81 -21.37 11.70
CA ALA A 51 -4.57 -22.80 11.73
C ALA A 51 -3.60 -23.25 10.62
N ALA A 52 -3.67 -22.59 9.46
CA ALA A 52 -2.78 -22.79 8.32
C ALA A 52 -2.87 -21.60 7.36
N VAL A 53 -1.87 -21.47 6.49
CA VAL A 53 -1.85 -20.54 5.35
C VAL A 53 -1.87 -21.34 4.06
N VAL A 54 -2.80 -20.99 3.17
CA VAL A 54 -2.92 -21.53 1.82
C VAL A 54 -2.65 -20.40 0.85
N ASN A 55 -1.66 -20.58 -0.01
CA ASN A 55 -1.25 -19.57 -0.98
C ASN A 55 -1.56 -20.07 -2.39
N ALA A 56 -2.28 -19.26 -3.16
CA ALA A 56 -2.51 -19.51 -4.58
C ALA A 56 -1.18 -19.61 -5.35
N GLN A 57 -0.18 -18.81 -4.95
CA GLN A 57 1.15 -18.73 -5.56
C GLN A 57 2.24 -19.38 -4.70
N ALA A 58 3.49 -19.34 -5.18
CA ALA A 58 4.65 -19.79 -4.42
C ALA A 58 5.08 -18.71 -3.42
N SER A 59 5.20 -19.07 -2.14
CA SER A 59 5.71 -18.16 -1.12
C SER A 59 7.21 -17.86 -1.27
N LEU A 60 7.93 -18.65 -2.06
CA LEU A 60 9.30 -18.36 -2.49
C LEU A 60 9.47 -18.72 -3.97
N SER A 61 9.69 -17.71 -4.81
CA SER A 61 9.93 -17.90 -6.25
C SER A 61 11.35 -18.38 -6.57
N GLY A 62 12.26 -18.28 -5.60
CA GLY A 62 13.69 -18.56 -5.77
C GLY A 62 14.52 -17.37 -6.24
N ARG A 63 13.92 -16.19 -6.43
CA ARG A 63 14.63 -14.97 -6.89
C ARG A 63 15.32 -14.23 -5.76
N LEU A 64 14.58 -14.01 -4.67
CA LEU A 64 15.10 -13.41 -3.46
C LEU A 64 15.03 -14.41 -2.30
N PRO A 65 15.98 -14.30 -1.36
CA PRO A 65 15.97 -15.11 -0.15
C PRO A 65 14.97 -14.57 0.88
N HIS A 66 13.70 -14.42 0.50
CA HIS A 66 12.62 -14.01 1.40
C HIS A 66 12.46 -14.98 2.56
N THR A 67 11.85 -14.48 3.64
CA THR A 67 11.71 -15.24 4.89
C THR A 67 10.27 -15.39 5.35
N GLY A 68 9.27 -14.93 4.59
CA GLY A 68 7.88 -14.94 5.08
C GLY A 68 7.34 -16.34 5.33
N SER A 69 7.55 -17.29 4.40
CA SER A 69 7.17 -18.69 4.62
C SER A 69 7.89 -19.31 5.83
N LEU A 70 9.18 -19.05 6.00
CA LEU A 70 9.94 -19.51 7.17
C LEU A 70 9.39 -18.95 8.49
N VAL A 71 9.01 -17.68 8.54
CA VAL A 71 8.40 -17.07 9.73
C VAL A 71 7.13 -17.82 10.17
N LEU A 72 6.32 -18.28 9.23
CA LEU A 72 5.11 -19.07 9.52
C LEU A 72 5.47 -20.50 9.95
N LEU A 73 6.35 -21.16 9.20
CA LEU A 73 6.76 -22.54 9.46
C LEU A 73 7.48 -22.70 10.81
N ASP A 74 8.38 -21.77 11.15
CA ASP A 74 9.12 -21.75 12.43
C ASP A 74 8.18 -21.54 13.62
N ALA A 75 7.05 -20.86 13.40
CA ALA A 75 5.99 -20.70 14.39
C ALA A 75 5.01 -21.88 14.44
N GLY A 76 5.24 -22.92 13.63
CA GLY A 76 4.40 -24.11 13.56
C GLY A 76 3.11 -23.95 12.75
N ILE A 77 2.99 -22.89 11.95
CA ILE A 77 1.84 -22.68 11.06
C ILE A 77 2.12 -23.38 9.73
N PRO A 78 1.33 -24.40 9.34
CA PRO A 78 1.51 -25.07 8.06
C PRO A 78 1.24 -24.14 6.88
N VAL A 79 2.06 -24.24 5.85
CA VAL A 79 1.92 -23.48 4.60
C VAL A 79 1.72 -24.46 3.44
N VAL A 80 0.71 -24.22 2.62
CA VAL A 80 0.49 -24.92 1.34
C VAL A 80 0.59 -23.90 0.21
N ASP A 81 1.58 -24.04 -0.64
CA ASP A 81 1.88 -23.13 -1.75
C ASP A 81 1.36 -23.66 -3.09
N ALA A 82 1.27 -22.77 -4.07
CA ALA A 82 0.97 -23.11 -5.46
C ALA A 82 -0.31 -23.93 -5.63
N VAL A 83 -1.36 -23.58 -4.87
CA VAL A 83 -2.69 -24.22 -4.98
C VAL A 83 -3.44 -23.78 -6.25
N GLY A 84 -3.02 -22.67 -6.86
CA GLY A 84 -3.69 -22.05 -8.01
C GLY A 84 -4.71 -20.99 -7.60
N GLU A 85 -5.04 -20.10 -8.52
CA GLU A 85 -5.99 -18.99 -8.30
C GLU A 85 -7.40 -19.49 -7.98
N GLU A 86 -7.74 -20.73 -8.35
CA GLU A 86 -9.04 -21.36 -8.07
C GLU A 86 -9.37 -21.39 -6.58
N VAL A 87 -8.35 -21.40 -5.71
CA VAL A 87 -8.53 -21.38 -4.25
C VAL A 87 -9.16 -20.06 -3.77
N LEU A 88 -9.01 -18.97 -4.53
CA LEU A 88 -9.59 -17.67 -4.21
C LEU A 88 -11.11 -17.63 -4.43
N ALA A 89 -11.67 -18.60 -5.15
CA ALA A 89 -13.11 -18.72 -5.35
C ALA A 89 -13.84 -19.34 -4.14
N PHE A 90 -13.12 -19.80 -3.12
CA PHE A 90 -13.74 -20.34 -1.90
C PHE A 90 -14.50 -19.25 -1.15
N HIS A 91 -15.67 -19.58 -0.60
CA HIS A 91 -16.47 -18.57 0.10
C HIS A 91 -15.88 -18.31 1.49
N GLU A 92 -15.79 -17.03 1.87
CA GLU A 92 -15.41 -16.68 3.24
C GLU A 92 -16.43 -17.28 4.23
N GLY A 93 -15.94 -17.95 5.27
CA GLY A 93 -16.78 -18.66 6.23
C GLY A 93 -16.90 -20.17 5.99
N ASP A 94 -16.49 -20.67 4.82
CA ASP A 94 -16.51 -22.11 4.54
C ASP A 94 -15.55 -22.88 5.44
N ARG A 95 -15.88 -24.14 5.72
CA ARG A 95 -14.98 -25.01 6.45
C ARG A 95 -13.97 -25.63 5.49
N VAL A 96 -12.71 -25.29 5.68
CA VAL A 96 -11.60 -25.81 4.87
C VAL A 96 -10.88 -26.90 5.64
N THR A 97 -10.50 -27.97 4.94
CA THR A 97 -9.67 -29.04 5.50
C THR A 97 -8.44 -29.25 4.62
N ILE A 98 -7.27 -29.30 5.27
CA ILE A 98 -5.96 -29.45 4.63
C ILE A 98 -5.36 -30.78 5.09
N GLU A 99 -5.04 -31.64 4.14
CA GLU A 99 -4.37 -32.91 4.37
C GLU A 99 -3.16 -33.02 3.45
N GLY A 100 -1.95 -32.88 4.02
CA GLY A 100 -0.74 -32.76 3.21
C GLY A 100 -0.81 -31.50 2.33
N GLY A 101 -0.71 -31.67 1.02
CA GLY A 101 -0.86 -30.60 0.03
C GLY A 101 -2.30 -30.40 -0.49
N ARG A 102 -3.24 -31.27 -0.10
CA ARG A 102 -4.62 -31.21 -0.58
C ARG A 102 -5.45 -30.26 0.27
N VAL A 103 -6.11 -29.30 -0.37
CA VAL A 103 -7.01 -28.31 0.25
C VAL A 103 -8.44 -28.60 -0.20
N THR A 104 -9.36 -28.78 0.75
CA THR A 104 -10.75 -29.17 0.46
C THR A 104 -11.76 -28.23 1.12
N ALA A 105 -12.80 -27.85 0.38
CA ALA A 105 -13.95 -27.11 0.86
C ALA A 105 -15.20 -27.59 0.14
N GLY A 106 -16.18 -28.13 0.89
CA GLY A 106 -17.35 -28.76 0.29
C GLY A 106 -16.97 -29.90 -0.66
N ASP A 107 -17.43 -29.82 -1.91
CA ASP A 107 -17.14 -30.79 -2.98
C ASP A 107 -15.88 -30.43 -3.80
N THR A 108 -15.24 -29.29 -3.52
CA THR A 108 -14.05 -28.83 -4.24
C THR A 108 -12.78 -29.28 -3.52
N ALA A 109 -11.87 -29.88 -4.27
CA ALA A 109 -10.55 -30.28 -3.81
C ALA A 109 -9.49 -29.72 -4.78
N LEU A 110 -8.51 -29.01 -4.22
CA LEU A 110 -7.36 -28.45 -4.94
C LEU A 110 -6.07 -29.05 -4.37
N GLU A 111 -5.06 -29.15 -5.21
CA GLU A 111 -3.75 -29.68 -4.84
C GLU A 111 -2.73 -28.56 -4.85
N GLY A 112 -1.87 -28.54 -3.84
CA GLY A 112 -0.69 -27.69 -3.80
C GLY A 112 0.48 -28.37 -3.12
N ASN A 113 1.52 -27.57 -2.89
CA ASN A 113 2.78 -28.03 -2.32
C ASN A 113 2.82 -27.67 -0.84
N ARG A 114 2.70 -28.68 0.03
CA ARG A 114 2.94 -28.48 1.46
C ARG A 114 4.42 -28.17 1.68
N LEU A 115 4.70 -26.95 2.11
CA LEU A 115 6.06 -26.48 2.33
C LEU A 115 6.57 -27.01 3.68
N THR A 116 7.78 -27.56 3.68
CA THR A 116 8.49 -27.95 4.92
C THR A 116 9.54 -26.90 5.27
N SER A 117 9.92 -26.84 6.55
CA SER A 117 10.97 -25.91 6.99
C SER A 117 12.29 -26.20 6.26
N GLU A 118 12.64 -27.47 6.05
CA GLU A 118 13.84 -27.88 5.32
C GLU A 118 13.81 -27.40 3.86
N ALA A 119 12.71 -27.67 3.14
CA ALA A 119 12.57 -27.24 1.75
C ALA A 119 12.60 -25.71 1.62
N ALA A 120 11.94 -24.99 2.53
CA ALA A 120 11.96 -23.54 2.56
C ALA A 120 13.38 -22.97 2.82
N HIS A 121 14.17 -23.61 3.69
CA HIS A 121 15.56 -23.25 3.93
C HIS A 121 16.45 -23.51 2.71
N GLU A 122 16.29 -24.64 2.03
CA GLU A 122 17.02 -24.99 0.81
C GLU A 122 16.72 -24.02 -0.32
N LEU A 123 15.44 -23.74 -0.59
CA LEU A 123 15.02 -22.79 -1.62
C LEU A 123 15.56 -21.38 -1.32
N ARG A 124 15.58 -20.95 -0.06
CA ARG A 124 16.15 -19.67 0.35
C ARG A 124 17.68 -19.63 0.14
N ALA A 125 18.38 -20.72 0.47
CA ALA A 125 19.82 -20.79 0.28
C ALA A 125 20.19 -20.73 -1.22
N ALA A 126 19.42 -21.42 -2.07
CA ALA A 126 19.56 -21.35 -3.52
C ALA A 126 19.32 -19.91 -4.03
N ALA A 127 18.22 -19.28 -3.62
CA ALA A 127 17.91 -17.89 -3.99
C ALA A 127 19.00 -16.90 -3.55
N ALA A 128 19.58 -17.10 -2.36
CA ALA A 128 20.69 -16.28 -1.87
C ALA A 128 21.96 -16.44 -2.71
N ALA A 129 22.22 -17.64 -3.24
CA ALA A 129 23.37 -17.92 -4.10
C ALA A 129 23.21 -17.29 -5.49
N ASP A 130 21.99 -17.19 -6.01
CA ASP A 130 21.68 -16.61 -7.32
C ASP A 130 21.53 -15.08 -7.29
N LEU A 131 21.27 -14.48 -6.12
CA LEU A 131 21.08 -13.04 -5.95
C LEU A 131 22.19 -12.17 -6.58
N PRO A 132 23.49 -12.47 -6.45
CA PRO A 132 24.55 -11.67 -7.10
C PRO A 132 24.42 -11.64 -8.63
N VAL A 133 23.95 -12.73 -9.25
CA VAL A 133 23.71 -12.80 -10.70
C VAL A 133 22.56 -11.88 -11.08
N HIS A 134 21.47 -11.90 -10.31
CA HIS A 134 20.33 -11.01 -10.51
C HIS A 134 20.69 -9.53 -10.34
N VAL A 135 21.46 -9.18 -9.31
CA VAL A 135 21.95 -7.81 -9.10
C VAL A 135 22.87 -7.37 -10.26
N GLY A 136 23.75 -8.26 -10.74
CA GLY A 136 24.60 -7.96 -11.89
C GLY A 136 23.82 -7.69 -13.17
N ALA A 137 22.80 -8.51 -13.46
CA ALA A 137 21.90 -8.31 -14.60
C ALA A 137 21.11 -7.00 -14.48
N PHE A 138 20.59 -6.70 -13.29
CA PHE A 138 19.90 -5.44 -13.01
C PHE A 138 20.79 -4.22 -13.23
N ALA A 139 22.05 -4.26 -12.75
CA ALA A 139 23.01 -3.18 -12.94
C ALA A 139 23.32 -2.95 -14.43
N ALA A 140 23.53 -4.01 -15.20
CA ALA A 140 23.77 -3.91 -16.65
C ALA A 140 22.55 -3.29 -17.37
N ASN A 141 21.33 -3.76 -17.07
CA ASN A 141 20.10 -3.18 -17.61
C ASN A 141 19.94 -1.70 -17.22
N THR A 142 20.29 -1.34 -15.98
CA THR A 142 20.22 0.06 -15.51
C THR A 142 21.14 0.98 -16.30
N LEU A 143 22.37 0.55 -16.61
CA LEU A 143 23.28 1.32 -17.45
C LEU A 143 22.76 1.47 -18.89
N GLU A 144 22.12 0.43 -19.43
CA GLU A 144 21.51 0.49 -20.76
C GLU A 144 20.34 1.47 -20.81
N VAL A 145 19.42 1.41 -19.84
CA VAL A 145 18.29 2.34 -19.73
C VAL A 145 18.79 3.77 -19.55
N LEU A 146 19.79 3.99 -18.69
CA LEU A 146 20.37 5.32 -18.50
C LEU A 146 20.97 5.88 -19.80
N ALA A 147 21.66 5.05 -20.58
CA ALA A 147 22.20 5.47 -21.87
C ALA A 147 21.10 5.84 -22.88
N ARG A 148 20.01 5.05 -22.91
CA ARG A 148 18.88 5.22 -23.82
C ARG A 148 17.99 6.42 -23.48
N GLU A 149 17.65 6.58 -22.20
CA GLU A 149 16.66 7.54 -21.70
C GLU A 149 17.31 8.77 -21.03
N SER A 150 18.62 8.99 -21.21
CA SER A 150 19.37 10.08 -20.57
C SER A 150 18.73 11.46 -20.73
N ALA A 151 18.26 11.79 -21.93
CA ALA A 151 17.64 13.09 -22.21
C ALA A 151 16.30 13.26 -21.49
N LEU A 152 15.52 12.18 -21.28
CA LEU A 152 14.29 12.23 -20.52
C LEU A 152 14.57 12.34 -19.02
N LEU A 153 15.53 11.56 -18.52
CA LEU A 153 15.88 11.49 -17.09
C LEU A 153 16.62 12.73 -16.58
N LEU A 154 17.51 13.31 -17.38
CA LEU A 154 18.37 14.43 -16.97
C LEU A 154 17.81 15.79 -17.38
N ASP A 155 17.29 15.89 -18.60
CA ASP A 155 16.83 17.17 -19.18
C ASP A 155 15.30 17.29 -19.16
N GLY A 156 14.56 16.25 -18.76
CA GLY A 156 13.10 16.22 -18.76
C GLY A 156 12.48 16.24 -20.15
N THR A 157 13.27 15.93 -21.20
CA THR A 157 12.77 15.95 -22.58
C THR A 157 11.79 14.80 -22.83
N GLY A 158 10.65 15.10 -23.45
CA GLY A 158 9.60 14.11 -23.71
C GLY A 158 8.65 13.84 -22.53
N LEU A 159 8.85 14.50 -21.39
CA LEU A 159 7.87 14.44 -20.29
C LEU A 159 6.53 15.09 -20.72
N PRO A 160 5.38 14.51 -20.35
CA PRO A 160 4.09 15.08 -20.66
C PRO A 160 3.85 16.37 -19.87
N GLU A 161 3.18 17.34 -20.49
CA GLU A 161 2.79 18.58 -19.82
C GLU A 161 1.60 18.33 -18.89
N LEU A 162 1.75 18.69 -17.60
CA LEU A 162 0.67 18.63 -16.63
C LEU A 162 -0.15 19.92 -16.71
N ARG A 163 -1.41 19.84 -17.16
CA ARG A 163 -2.30 21.00 -17.36
C ARG A 163 -2.79 21.63 -16.05
N LEU A 164 -2.62 20.92 -14.93
CA LEU A 164 -3.01 21.39 -13.62
C LEU A 164 -1.85 22.09 -12.92
N PRO A 165 -2.11 23.10 -12.07
CA PRO A 165 -1.05 23.77 -11.34
C PRO A 165 -0.39 22.81 -10.35
N VAL A 166 0.87 22.46 -10.62
CA VAL A 166 1.72 21.56 -9.82
C VAL A 166 2.76 22.34 -9.01
N ALA A 167 3.33 23.41 -9.59
CA ALA A 167 4.38 24.20 -8.99
C ALA A 167 4.05 24.62 -7.54
N GLY A 168 4.95 24.34 -6.60
CA GLY A 168 4.78 24.70 -5.19
C GLY A 168 3.87 23.78 -4.37
N ARG A 169 3.28 22.73 -4.97
CA ARG A 169 2.30 21.85 -4.31
C ARG A 169 2.86 20.47 -4.00
N ALA A 170 2.28 19.84 -2.98
CA ALA A 170 2.45 18.42 -2.76
C ALA A 170 1.68 17.63 -3.81
N VAL A 171 2.30 16.58 -4.34
CA VAL A 171 1.72 15.63 -5.28
C VAL A 171 1.67 14.25 -4.61
N VAL A 172 0.60 13.51 -4.84
CA VAL A 172 0.49 12.09 -4.47
C VAL A 172 0.36 11.29 -5.75
N VAL A 173 1.31 10.39 -6.01
CA VAL A 173 1.28 9.42 -7.09
C VAL A 173 0.76 8.10 -6.53
N VAL A 174 -0.34 7.60 -7.07
CA VAL A 174 -0.98 6.36 -6.59
C VAL A 174 -0.83 5.27 -7.66
N ALA A 175 -0.01 4.27 -7.37
CA ALA A 175 0.22 3.11 -8.21
C ALA A 175 -0.81 1.98 -7.96
N PRO A 176 -0.96 1.00 -8.87
CA PRO A 176 -1.95 -0.08 -8.75
C PRO A 176 -1.87 -0.88 -7.45
N GLY A 177 -0.69 -1.03 -6.85
CA GLY A 177 -0.50 -1.76 -5.59
C GLY A 177 -1.06 -1.07 -4.35
N PHE A 178 -1.74 0.08 -4.48
CA PHE A 178 -2.25 0.83 -3.34
C PHE A 178 -3.51 0.21 -2.73
N ALA A 179 -3.39 -0.32 -1.52
CA ALA A 179 -4.50 -0.94 -0.78
C ALA A 179 -5.22 0.00 0.22
N GLY A 180 -4.99 1.31 0.14
CA GLY A 180 -5.54 2.32 1.05
C GLY A 180 -4.67 2.54 2.31
N ASP A 181 -4.40 3.81 2.62
CA ASP A 181 -3.66 4.23 3.82
C ASP A 181 -4.41 5.35 4.59
N PRO A 182 -4.86 5.11 5.84
CA PRO A 182 -5.48 6.14 6.67
C PRO A 182 -4.59 7.37 6.92
N VAL A 183 -3.26 7.19 6.97
CA VAL A 183 -2.32 8.30 7.14
C VAL A 183 -2.31 9.17 5.89
N LEU A 184 -2.18 8.57 4.71
CA LEU A 184 -2.29 9.28 3.44
C LEU A 184 -3.63 9.99 3.29
N SER A 185 -4.73 9.36 3.72
CA SER A 185 -6.07 9.97 3.70
C SER A 185 -6.17 11.21 4.60
N ARG A 186 -5.50 11.17 5.76
CA ARG A 186 -5.38 12.33 6.65
C ARG A 186 -4.51 13.43 6.03
N PHE A 187 -3.34 13.06 5.51
CA PHE A 187 -2.45 13.97 4.79
C PHE A 187 -3.20 14.69 3.66
N ALA A 188 -4.00 13.94 2.87
CA ALA A 188 -4.76 14.49 1.77
C ALA A 188 -5.82 15.50 2.21
N ARG A 189 -6.50 15.27 3.34
CA ARG A 189 -7.47 16.22 3.91
C ARG A 189 -6.81 17.51 4.39
N GLU A 190 -5.65 17.40 5.02
CA GLU A 190 -4.96 18.55 5.62
C GLU A 190 -4.18 19.38 4.59
N ARG A 191 -3.48 18.72 3.65
CA ARG A 191 -2.59 19.37 2.69
C ARG A 191 -3.19 19.57 1.30
N ARG A 192 -4.32 18.92 1.00
CA ARG A 192 -5.01 18.97 -0.32
C ARG A 192 -4.03 18.84 -1.50
N PRO A 193 -3.23 17.76 -1.53
CA PRO A 193 -2.26 17.53 -2.59
C PRO A 193 -2.98 17.35 -3.94
N LEU A 194 -2.24 17.57 -5.03
CA LEU A 194 -2.66 17.08 -6.33
C LEU A 194 -2.47 15.56 -6.37
N VAL A 195 -3.45 14.81 -6.85
CA VAL A 195 -3.36 13.33 -6.93
C VAL A 195 -3.26 12.92 -8.40
N ILE A 196 -2.23 12.13 -8.72
CA ILE A 196 -2.01 11.48 -10.00
C ILE A 196 -2.23 9.98 -9.77
N GLY A 197 -3.24 9.40 -10.42
CA GLY A 197 -3.49 7.96 -10.39
C GLY A 197 -2.87 7.25 -11.58
N ILE A 198 -2.14 6.16 -11.34
CA ILE A 198 -1.45 5.39 -12.38
C ILE A 198 -2.30 4.19 -12.79
N GLY A 199 -2.91 4.23 -13.97
CA GLY A 199 -3.86 3.20 -14.43
C GLY A 199 -4.88 2.86 -13.34
N GLU A 200 -4.98 1.57 -12.97
CA GLU A 200 -5.86 1.08 -11.88
C GLU A 200 -5.59 1.72 -10.51
N GLY A 201 -4.40 2.28 -10.29
CA GLY A 201 -4.08 3.09 -9.12
C GLY A 201 -5.00 4.31 -8.97
N ALA A 202 -5.58 4.82 -10.07
CA ALA A 202 -6.60 5.86 -10.02
C ALA A 202 -7.90 5.37 -9.37
N ASP A 203 -8.33 4.14 -9.66
CA ASP A 203 -9.50 3.53 -9.04
C ASP A 203 -9.24 3.24 -7.56
N ALA A 204 -8.06 2.73 -7.22
CA ALA A 204 -7.62 2.52 -5.85
C ALA A 204 -7.59 3.84 -5.05
N ALA A 205 -7.08 4.92 -5.65
CA ALA A 205 -7.10 6.26 -5.05
C ALA A 205 -8.54 6.70 -4.73
N ARG A 206 -9.45 6.55 -5.69
CA ARG A 206 -10.87 6.92 -5.54
C ARG A 206 -11.55 6.11 -4.44
N ALA A 207 -11.31 4.80 -4.40
CA ALA A 207 -11.84 3.91 -3.36
C ALA A 207 -11.36 4.32 -1.95
N ALA A 208 -10.15 4.86 -1.84
CA ALA A 208 -9.60 5.40 -0.58
C ALA A 208 -10.04 6.85 -0.26
N GLY A 209 -10.92 7.46 -1.05
CA GLY A 209 -11.38 8.83 -0.86
C GLY A 209 -10.36 9.90 -1.29
N LEU A 210 -9.32 9.52 -2.04
CA LEU A 210 -8.44 10.45 -2.74
C LEU A 210 -9.08 10.81 -4.09
N ALA A 211 -8.93 12.07 -4.53
CA ALA A 211 -9.50 12.53 -5.79
C ALA A 211 -8.42 12.57 -6.88
N PRO A 212 -8.23 11.52 -7.70
CA PRO A 212 -7.26 11.52 -8.80
C PRO A 212 -7.66 12.58 -9.82
N ARG A 213 -6.89 13.67 -9.88
CA ARG A 213 -7.14 14.79 -10.80
C ARG A 213 -6.46 14.56 -12.14
N ILE A 214 -5.39 13.78 -12.15
CA ILE A 214 -4.71 13.33 -13.34
C ILE A 214 -4.73 11.79 -13.32
N VAL A 215 -5.08 11.18 -14.45
CA VAL A 215 -4.88 9.74 -14.67
C VAL A 215 -3.77 9.60 -15.71
N LEU A 216 -2.75 8.79 -15.41
CA LEU A 216 -1.60 8.58 -16.29
C LEU A 216 -1.34 7.08 -16.44
N GLY A 217 -1.15 6.61 -17.67
CA GLY A 217 -0.82 5.23 -17.96
C GLY A 217 -1.83 4.54 -18.87
N ASP A 218 -1.85 3.20 -18.85
CA ASP A 218 -2.86 2.44 -19.57
C ASP A 218 -4.21 2.57 -18.86
N ILE A 219 -5.26 2.79 -19.65
CA ILE A 219 -6.63 3.00 -19.20
C ILE A 219 -7.54 1.83 -19.55
N ASP A 220 -7.01 0.75 -20.13
CA ASP A 220 -7.79 -0.39 -20.62
C ASP A 220 -8.61 -1.09 -19.53
N THR A 221 -8.23 -0.98 -18.26
CA THR A 221 -8.97 -1.54 -17.12
C THR A 221 -9.55 -0.49 -16.17
N VAL A 222 -9.29 0.80 -16.40
CA VAL A 222 -9.71 1.88 -15.50
C VAL A 222 -11.21 2.14 -15.60
N ALA A 223 -11.88 2.37 -14.46
CA ALA A 223 -13.32 2.61 -14.45
C ALA A 223 -13.70 3.94 -15.14
N GLU A 224 -14.77 3.94 -15.94
CA GLU A 224 -15.22 5.13 -16.67
C GLU A 224 -15.60 6.31 -15.76
N ASP A 225 -16.20 6.07 -14.58
CA ASP A 225 -16.51 7.13 -13.60
C ASP A 225 -15.23 7.79 -13.07
N THR A 226 -14.12 7.05 -12.96
CA THR A 226 -12.83 7.60 -12.55
C THR A 226 -12.25 8.48 -13.66
N LEU A 227 -12.28 8.01 -14.91
CA LEU A 227 -11.83 8.78 -16.08
C LEU A 227 -12.66 10.05 -16.27
N ALA A 228 -13.98 9.98 -16.12
CA ALA A 228 -14.88 11.12 -16.27
C ALA A 228 -14.68 12.23 -15.23
N ARG A 229 -14.16 11.88 -14.04
CA ARG A 229 -13.87 12.83 -12.95
C ARG A 229 -12.46 13.40 -13.01
N ALA A 230 -11.56 12.78 -13.78
CA ALA A 230 -10.22 13.27 -13.98
C ALA A 230 -10.28 14.59 -14.77
N ASN A 231 -9.42 15.54 -14.40
CA ASN A 231 -9.27 16.80 -15.13
C ASN A 231 -8.31 16.66 -16.32
N GLN A 232 -7.42 15.66 -16.27
CA GLN A 232 -6.50 15.33 -17.34
C GLN A 232 -6.30 13.81 -17.37
N VAL A 233 -6.30 13.23 -18.57
CA VAL A 233 -5.95 11.83 -18.79
C VAL A 233 -4.77 11.81 -19.77
N ILE A 234 -3.69 11.12 -19.41
CA ILE A 234 -2.46 11.00 -20.19
C ILE A 234 -2.27 9.51 -20.47
N ILE A 235 -2.58 9.08 -21.69
CA ILE A 235 -2.45 7.68 -22.08
C ILE A 235 -0.99 7.40 -22.35
N HIS A 236 -0.47 6.37 -21.69
CA HIS A 236 0.93 5.99 -21.78
C HIS A 236 1.07 4.49 -21.56
N ASP A 237 1.70 3.82 -22.52
CA ASP A 237 2.11 2.42 -22.41
C ASP A 237 3.57 2.33 -22.87
N PRO A 238 4.51 1.96 -21.98
CA PRO A 238 5.94 1.87 -22.33
C PRO A 238 6.24 0.79 -23.39
N ARG A 239 5.33 -0.16 -23.60
CA ARG A 239 5.44 -1.22 -24.61
C ARG A 239 4.79 -0.83 -25.94
N GLY A 240 4.17 0.35 -26.02
CA GLY A 240 3.61 0.91 -27.25
C GLY A 240 2.30 0.27 -27.71
N HIS A 241 1.54 -0.38 -26.83
CA HIS A 241 0.22 -0.87 -27.22
C HIS A 241 -0.77 0.28 -27.45
N ASP A 242 -1.80 0.00 -28.24
CA ASP A 242 -2.84 0.98 -28.63
C ASP A 242 -4.16 0.79 -27.86
N ALA A 243 -4.24 -0.19 -26.94
CA ALA A 243 -5.48 -0.57 -26.27
C ALA A 243 -6.14 0.62 -25.54
N GLY A 244 -5.37 1.32 -24.68
CA GLY A 244 -5.87 2.50 -23.98
C GLY A 244 -6.33 3.62 -24.91
N ARG A 245 -5.63 3.86 -26.02
CA ARG A 245 -6.00 4.88 -27.03
C ARG A 245 -7.28 4.49 -27.77
N ALA A 246 -7.39 3.24 -28.22
CA ALA A 246 -8.60 2.71 -28.84
C ALA A 246 -9.81 2.81 -27.89
N ARG A 247 -9.62 2.48 -26.61
CA ARG A 247 -10.66 2.63 -25.58
C ARG A 247 -11.06 4.08 -25.38
N ALA A 248 -10.11 5.01 -25.25
CA ALA A 248 -10.40 6.44 -25.11
C ALA A 248 -11.24 6.98 -26.27
N GLN A 249 -10.92 6.58 -27.50
CA GLN A 249 -11.68 6.94 -28.69
C GLN A 249 -13.11 6.38 -28.66
N ALA A 250 -13.28 5.12 -28.24
CA ALA A 250 -14.59 4.48 -28.16
C ALA A 250 -15.54 5.18 -27.17
N ILE A 251 -15.02 5.69 -26.05
CA ILE A 251 -15.81 6.40 -25.03
C ILE A 251 -15.81 7.93 -25.20
N GLY A 252 -15.17 8.47 -26.25
CA GLY A 252 -15.11 9.91 -26.51
C GLY A 252 -14.33 10.72 -25.46
N LEU A 253 -13.31 10.10 -24.84
CA LEU A 253 -12.51 10.71 -23.77
C LEU A 253 -11.42 11.63 -24.35
N THR A 254 -11.42 12.90 -23.94
CA THR A 254 -10.30 13.82 -24.20
C THR A 254 -9.07 13.38 -23.43
N HIS A 255 -7.96 13.19 -24.13
CA HIS A 255 -6.72 12.70 -23.54
C HIS A 255 -5.49 13.32 -24.21
N ASP A 256 -4.38 13.30 -23.48
CA ASP A 256 -3.03 13.50 -23.99
C ASP A 256 -2.35 12.14 -24.15
N THR A 257 -1.24 12.08 -24.88
CA THR A 257 -0.44 10.86 -25.06
C THR A 257 1.01 11.13 -24.69
N SER A 258 1.69 10.10 -24.18
CA SER A 258 3.14 10.11 -24.00
C SER A 258 3.72 8.82 -24.56
N ASP A 259 4.85 8.96 -25.24
CA ASP A 259 5.60 7.84 -25.86
C ASP A 259 6.89 7.53 -25.07
N ALA A 260 6.94 7.91 -23.79
CA ALA A 260 8.12 7.67 -22.96
C ALA A 260 8.41 6.16 -22.83
N GLY A 261 9.69 5.79 -22.85
CA GLY A 261 10.13 4.39 -22.72
C GLY A 261 10.22 3.87 -21.28
N ILE A 262 9.79 4.66 -20.29
CA ILE A 262 9.87 4.34 -18.85
C ILE A 262 8.49 4.00 -18.31
N ALA A 263 8.39 3.37 -17.14
CA ALA A 263 7.08 3.01 -16.59
C ALA A 263 6.22 4.24 -16.26
N SER A 264 4.89 4.07 -16.32
CA SER A 264 3.92 5.14 -16.06
C SER A 264 4.08 5.80 -14.67
N GLU A 265 4.41 5.01 -13.63
CA GLU A 265 4.69 5.54 -12.29
C GLU A 265 5.88 6.53 -12.32
N ASP A 266 6.95 6.14 -13.01
CA ASP A 266 8.19 6.90 -13.12
C ASP A 266 8.01 8.17 -13.94
N LEU A 267 7.25 8.05 -15.03
CA LEU A 267 6.85 9.19 -15.86
C LEU A 267 6.06 10.21 -15.05
N ALA A 268 5.14 9.77 -14.20
CA ALA A 268 4.38 10.66 -13.33
C ALA A 268 5.26 11.36 -12.28
N ILE A 269 6.23 10.64 -11.70
CA ILE A 269 7.20 11.21 -10.75
C ILE A 269 8.02 12.30 -11.43
N LEU A 270 8.62 11.99 -12.59
CA LEU A 270 9.46 12.94 -13.33
C LEU A 270 8.65 14.14 -13.84
N ALA A 271 7.45 13.92 -14.37
CA ALA A 271 6.58 15.00 -14.81
C ALA A 271 6.17 15.92 -13.65
N ALA A 272 5.87 15.36 -12.47
CA ALA A 272 5.56 16.14 -11.28
C ALA A 272 6.77 16.95 -10.78
N GLN A 273 7.96 16.36 -10.81
CA GLN A 273 9.21 17.05 -10.46
C GLN A 273 9.50 18.19 -11.43
N ALA A 274 9.45 17.94 -12.74
CA ALA A 274 9.69 18.94 -13.78
C ALA A 274 8.67 20.08 -13.71
N ALA A 275 7.42 19.78 -13.32
CA ALA A 275 6.38 20.78 -13.09
C ALA A 275 6.49 21.54 -11.75
N GLY A 276 7.55 21.27 -10.96
CA GLY A 276 7.89 22.04 -9.76
C GLY A 276 7.16 21.61 -8.48
N ALA A 277 6.78 20.34 -8.35
CA ALA A 277 6.22 19.80 -7.11
C ALA A 277 7.19 20.01 -5.92
N THR A 278 6.66 20.38 -4.75
CA THR A 278 7.49 20.55 -3.53
C THR A 278 7.81 19.23 -2.85
N VAL A 279 6.89 18.27 -2.95
CA VAL A 279 7.06 16.90 -2.48
C VAL A 279 6.17 15.99 -3.31
N ILE A 280 6.67 14.81 -3.64
CA ILE A 280 5.99 13.78 -4.42
C ILE A 280 5.89 12.55 -3.51
N VAL A 281 4.69 12.25 -3.04
CA VAL A 281 4.42 11.08 -2.21
C VAL A 281 4.01 9.93 -3.11
N VAL A 282 4.74 8.83 -3.09
CA VAL A 282 4.40 7.63 -3.88
C VAL A 282 3.69 6.61 -2.99
N ALA A 283 2.49 6.19 -3.38
CA ALA A 283 1.64 5.27 -2.65
C ALA A 283 1.33 4.02 -3.48
N GLY A 284 1.57 2.84 -2.92
CA GLY A 284 1.38 1.57 -3.63
C GLY A 284 2.43 1.27 -4.70
N GLY A 285 3.51 2.06 -4.75
CA GLY A 285 4.65 1.86 -5.63
C GLY A 285 5.76 1.03 -4.96
N ARG A 286 6.84 0.78 -5.71
CA ARG A 286 7.99 -0.04 -5.25
C ARG A 286 8.89 0.76 -4.32
N THR A 287 9.33 0.18 -3.19
CA THR A 287 9.98 0.96 -2.11
C THR A 287 11.45 0.60 -1.87
N GLY A 288 11.92 -0.57 -2.32
CA GLY A 288 13.28 -1.04 -2.07
C GLY A 288 14.05 -1.45 -3.32
N LEU A 289 15.39 -1.38 -3.26
CA LEU A 289 16.28 -1.87 -4.32
C LEU A 289 16.01 -3.34 -4.68
N LEU A 290 15.72 -4.16 -3.68
CA LEU A 290 15.41 -5.56 -3.88
C LEU A 290 14.11 -5.75 -4.69
N ASP A 291 13.07 -4.95 -4.42
CA ASP A 291 11.83 -4.92 -5.22
C ASP A 291 12.10 -4.56 -6.70
N HIS A 292 13.16 -3.78 -6.97
CA HIS A 292 13.55 -3.42 -8.35
C HIS A 292 14.38 -4.54 -9.01
N VAL A 293 15.22 -5.25 -8.24
CA VAL A 293 16.00 -6.39 -8.75
C VAL A 293 15.09 -7.58 -9.09
N GLU A 294 13.95 -7.72 -8.40
CA GLU A 294 12.98 -8.80 -8.63
C GLU A 294 12.22 -8.73 -9.94
N ASP A 295 12.02 -7.52 -10.45
CA ASP A 295 11.19 -7.29 -11.62
C ASP A 295 11.99 -7.49 -12.91
N ARG A 296 11.53 -8.48 -13.69
CA ARG A 296 12.14 -8.89 -14.96
C ARG A 296 11.67 -8.05 -16.15
N THR A 297 10.71 -7.15 -15.98
CA THR A 297 10.08 -6.45 -17.10
C THR A 297 10.96 -5.36 -17.73
N GLY A 298 12.22 -5.18 -17.32
CA GLY A 298 13.10 -4.12 -17.84
C GLY A 298 12.77 -2.74 -17.28
N ASP A 299 11.50 -2.53 -16.91
CA ASP A 299 10.92 -1.33 -16.31
C ASP A 299 11.53 -0.96 -14.94
N ALA A 300 12.10 -1.94 -14.23
CA ALA A 300 12.64 -1.74 -12.89
C ALA A 300 13.90 -0.85 -12.85
N ALA A 301 14.71 -0.86 -13.90
CA ALA A 301 15.85 0.04 -14.03
C ALA A 301 15.38 1.50 -14.16
N GLY A 302 14.34 1.74 -14.95
CA GLY A 302 13.71 3.05 -15.11
C GLY A 302 13.20 3.60 -13.78
N ALA A 303 12.56 2.75 -12.96
CA ALA A 303 12.03 3.15 -11.66
C ALA A 303 13.10 3.59 -10.67
N LEU A 304 14.22 2.87 -10.60
CA LEU A 304 15.33 3.29 -9.75
C LEU A 304 15.92 4.63 -10.24
N LEU A 305 16.12 4.78 -11.55
CA LEU A 305 16.70 5.99 -12.14
C LEU A 305 15.79 7.21 -11.99
N ALA A 306 14.48 7.06 -12.20
CA ALA A 306 13.52 8.14 -12.02
C ALA A 306 13.45 8.62 -10.57
N ARG A 307 13.48 7.69 -9.61
CA ARG A 307 13.56 8.02 -8.17
C ARG A 307 14.87 8.72 -7.81
N LEU A 308 15.99 8.33 -8.44
CA LEU A 308 17.28 9.01 -8.26
C LEU A 308 17.29 10.41 -8.88
N ALA A 309 16.74 10.58 -10.08
CA ALA A 309 16.59 11.89 -10.73
C ALA A 309 15.68 12.83 -9.92
N ALA A 310 14.63 12.27 -9.31
CA ALA A 310 13.71 12.98 -8.43
C ALA A 310 14.12 13.01 -6.95
N SER A 311 15.37 12.62 -6.66
CA SER A 311 15.90 12.58 -5.30
C SER A 311 15.76 13.93 -4.60
N GLY A 312 15.34 13.89 -3.34
CA GLY A 312 15.07 15.09 -2.53
C GLY A 312 13.64 15.66 -2.66
N THR A 313 12.86 15.24 -3.66
CA THR A 313 11.42 15.59 -3.76
C THR A 313 10.51 14.39 -3.56
N VAL A 314 10.97 13.17 -3.84
CA VAL A 314 10.18 11.94 -3.72
C VAL A 314 10.28 11.34 -2.31
N VAL A 315 9.13 10.89 -1.79
CA VAL A 315 9.00 10.20 -0.49
C VAL A 315 7.97 9.07 -0.61
N ASP A 316 8.25 7.90 -0.05
CA ASP A 316 7.27 6.82 0.01
C ASP A 316 6.19 7.09 1.07
N ALA A 317 4.94 6.73 0.76
CA ALA A 317 3.80 6.94 1.66
C ALA A 317 3.99 6.28 3.03
N ASP A 318 4.70 5.15 3.10
CA ASP A 318 5.01 4.43 4.35
C ASP A 318 5.81 5.31 5.35
N VAL A 319 6.55 6.31 4.85
CA VAL A 319 7.31 7.26 5.68
C VAL A 319 6.41 8.32 6.32
N LEU A 320 5.21 8.55 5.78
CA LEU A 320 4.26 9.53 6.34
C LEU A 320 3.80 9.12 7.74
N GLY A 321 3.60 7.82 8.00
CA GLY A 321 3.11 7.32 9.29
C GLY A 321 3.93 7.80 10.49
N PRO A 322 5.26 7.57 10.50
CA PRO A 322 6.15 8.11 11.53
C PRO A 322 6.14 9.64 11.63
N LEU A 323 6.08 10.36 10.50
CA LEU A 323 6.18 11.82 10.45
C LEU A 323 4.88 12.54 10.87
N TYR A 324 3.72 11.95 10.59
CA TYR A 324 2.40 12.48 10.92
C TYR A 324 1.88 12.10 12.31
N ARG A 325 2.71 11.47 13.16
CA ARG A 325 2.40 11.30 14.58
C ARG A 325 2.46 12.65 15.30
N HIS A 326 1.42 13.46 15.10
CA HIS A 326 1.18 14.63 15.93
C HIS A 326 0.77 14.15 17.33
N ARG A 327 1.76 14.06 18.21
CA ARG A 327 1.56 13.95 19.65
C ARG A 327 1.11 15.34 20.11
N TYR A 328 -0.19 15.63 20.08
CA TYR A 328 -0.69 16.72 20.91
C TYR A 328 -0.37 16.31 22.35
N SER A 329 0.61 16.99 22.96
CA SER A 329 0.80 16.87 24.39
C SER A 329 -0.54 17.17 25.04
N ALA A 330 -0.98 16.34 25.99
CA ALA A 330 -2.21 16.63 26.74
C ALA A 330 -2.16 18.05 27.33
N VAL A 331 -0.96 18.56 27.62
CA VAL A 331 -0.74 19.94 28.07
C VAL A 331 -1.12 20.97 27.00
N ALA A 332 -0.89 20.72 25.71
CA ALA A 332 -1.27 21.65 24.64
C ALA A 332 -2.79 21.64 24.37
N ALA A 333 -3.44 20.49 24.54
CA ALA A 333 -4.90 20.37 24.37
C ALA A 333 -5.68 20.91 25.57
N TRP A 334 -5.23 20.59 26.79
CA TRP A 334 -5.94 20.91 28.02
C TRP A 334 -5.39 22.14 28.74
N GLY A 335 -4.15 22.56 28.46
CA GLY A 335 -3.50 23.69 29.10
C GLY A 335 -4.27 25.01 28.95
N PRO A 336 -4.75 25.40 27.75
CA PRO A 336 -5.56 26.60 27.59
C PRO A 336 -6.87 26.54 28.37
N LEU A 337 -7.52 25.37 28.43
CA LEU A 337 -8.75 25.17 29.19
C LEU A 337 -8.50 25.32 30.70
N VAL A 338 -7.45 24.68 31.22
CA VAL A 338 -7.06 24.79 32.63
C VAL A 338 -6.67 26.23 32.97
N LEU A 339 -5.89 26.89 32.12
CA LEU A 339 -5.47 28.28 32.33
C LEU A 339 -6.67 29.24 32.33
N ALA A 340 -7.61 29.09 31.38
CA ALA A 340 -8.83 29.87 31.33
C ALA A 340 -9.70 29.65 32.58
N THR A 341 -9.79 28.39 33.03
CA THR A 341 -10.55 28.03 34.25
C THR A 341 -9.90 28.65 35.49
N VAL A 342 -8.58 28.56 35.63
CA VAL A 342 -7.84 29.17 36.74
C VAL A 342 -7.98 30.70 36.73
N ALA A 343 -7.88 31.33 35.55
CA ALA A 343 -8.07 32.77 35.41
C ALA A 343 -9.48 33.20 35.81
N LEU A 344 -10.51 32.42 35.43
CA LEU A 344 -11.90 32.67 35.81
C LEU A 344 -12.10 32.56 37.33
N VAL A 345 -11.53 31.52 37.96
CA VAL A 345 -11.59 31.32 39.42
C VAL A 345 -10.90 32.46 40.16
N LEU A 346 -9.72 32.89 39.70
CA LEU A 346 -8.99 34.01 40.32
C LEU A 346 -9.74 35.34 40.17
N ALA A 347 -10.35 35.59 39.00
CA ALA A 347 -11.17 36.78 38.78
C ALA A 347 -12.43 36.79 39.67
N ALA A 348 -13.09 35.64 39.81
CA ALA A 348 -14.23 35.49 40.71
C ALA A 348 -13.82 35.68 42.18
N TRP A 349 -12.66 35.18 42.59
CA TRP A 349 -12.17 35.37 43.97
C TRP A 349 -11.77 36.82 44.26
N GLY A 350 -11.24 37.54 43.27
CA GLY A 350 -10.83 38.94 43.41
C GLY A 350 -11.98 39.96 43.47
N THR A 351 -13.23 39.55 43.23
CA THR A 351 -14.40 40.44 43.20
C THR A 351 -15.45 40.01 44.24
N PRO A 352 -16.10 40.96 44.96
CA PRO A 352 -17.14 40.62 45.94
C PRO A 352 -18.31 39.85 45.32
N GLU A 353 -18.77 40.29 44.15
CA GLU A 353 -19.84 39.66 43.37
C GLU A 353 -19.45 38.26 42.86
N GLY A 354 -18.17 38.05 42.58
CA GLY A 354 -17.65 36.75 42.16
C GLY A 354 -17.62 35.73 43.30
N HIS A 355 -17.41 36.16 44.55
CA HIS A 355 -17.45 35.27 45.71
C HIS A 355 -18.85 34.71 45.95
N ASP A 356 -19.88 35.55 45.79
CA ASP A 356 -21.29 35.14 45.89
C ASP A 356 -21.69 34.20 44.75
N ALA A 357 -21.19 34.43 43.54
CA ALA A 357 -21.41 33.52 42.42
C ALA A 357 -20.73 32.15 42.63
N MET A 358 -19.53 32.14 43.23
CA MET A 358 -18.76 30.91 43.45
C MET A 358 -19.37 30.04 44.55
N THR A 359 -19.88 30.66 45.62
CA THR A 359 -20.60 29.98 46.69
C THR A 359 -21.93 29.41 46.20
N GLY A 360 -22.70 30.19 45.42
CA GLY A 360 -23.94 29.69 44.80
C GLY A 360 -23.70 28.54 43.80
N ALA A 361 -22.62 28.58 43.02
CA ALA A 361 -22.24 27.48 42.15
C ALA A 361 -21.83 26.22 42.93
N TRP A 362 -21.13 26.39 44.05
CA TRP A 362 -20.73 25.28 44.93
C TRP A 362 -21.94 24.61 45.59
N GLU A 363 -22.89 25.40 46.10
CA GLU A 363 -24.13 24.88 46.69
C GLU A 363 -25.02 24.16 45.68
N TRP A 364 -25.10 24.67 44.44
CA TRP A 364 -25.80 23.99 43.35
C TRP A 364 -25.13 22.66 42.97
N LEU A 365 -23.79 22.65 42.90
CA LEU A 365 -23.02 21.45 42.55
C LEU A 365 -23.09 20.38 43.64
N SER A 366 -23.02 20.77 44.92
CA SER A 366 -23.17 19.85 46.05
C SER A 366 -24.59 19.29 46.11
N GLY A 367 -25.61 20.10 45.82
CA GLY A 367 -26.99 19.63 45.70
C GLY A 367 -27.21 18.60 44.57
N LEU A 368 -26.52 18.76 43.44
CA LEU A 368 -26.54 17.77 42.34
C LEU A 368 -25.85 16.45 42.70
N LEU A 369 -24.75 16.51 43.47
CA LEU A 369 -24.01 15.32 43.89
C LEU A 369 -24.70 14.58 45.04
N GLU A 370 -25.41 15.28 45.91
CA GLU A 370 -26.24 14.67 46.96
C GLU A 370 -27.55 14.08 46.40
N GLY A 371 -28.10 14.64 45.32
CA GLY A 371 -29.28 14.08 44.62
C GLY A 371 -28.99 12.87 43.72
N ALA A 372 -27.72 12.48 43.55
CA ALA A 372 -27.29 11.36 42.70
C ALA A 372 -26.85 10.10 43.48
N ARG A 373 -27.03 10.07 44.81
CA ARG A 373 -26.93 8.87 45.65
C ARG A 373 -28.31 8.27 45.93
#